data_AF-N1UR43-F1
#
_entry.id   AF-N1UR43-F1
#
_cell.length_a   1.000
_cell.length_b   1.000
_cell.length_c   1.000
_cell.angle_alpha   90.00
_cell.angle_beta   90.00
_cell.angle_gamma   90.00
#
_symmetry.space_group_name_H-M   'P 1'
#
loop_
_entity.id
_entity.type
_entity.pdbx_description
1 polymer ?
#
loop_
_entity_poly.entity_id
_entity_poly.type
_entity_poly.pdbx_seq_one_letter_code
_entity_poly.pdbx_strand_id
1 'polypeptide(L)'
;MGNGENALTESMALLFEYIFGISSKWLIYGEGEMLFFPANIGDKEDIDFLHRIYNRKGMKILIESLLCLSDRDLAVIQVTVEKLNS
;
A
#
# COMPACT_ATOMS: atom_id res chain seq x y z
N MET A 1 1.09 -38.62 -6.09
CA MET A 1 1.84 -37.88 -5.06
C MET A 1 2.81 -37.00 -5.82
N GLY A 2 2.54 -35.70 -5.93
CA GLY A 2 3.41 -34.76 -6.65
C GLY A 2 4.52 -34.34 -5.70
N ASN A 3 5.75 -34.72 -6.01
CA ASN A 3 6.91 -34.40 -5.20
C ASN A 3 7.14 -32.88 -5.25
N GLY A 4 7.18 -32.24 -4.07
CA GLY A 4 7.44 -30.82 -3.89
C GLY A 4 8.89 -30.45 -4.14
N GLU A 5 9.38 -30.71 -5.35
CA GLU A 5 10.78 -30.47 -5.76
C GLU A 5 10.94 -29.25 -6.68
N ASN A 6 9.96 -28.34 -6.69
CA ASN A 6 10.18 -27.00 -7.27
C ASN A 6 10.71 -26.08 -6.17
N ALA A 7 11.98 -26.29 -5.80
CA ALA A 7 12.68 -25.36 -4.91
C ALA A 7 12.62 -23.96 -5.56
N LEU A 8 12.11 -23.00 -4.80
CA LEU A 8 12.04 -21.60 -5.23
C LEU A 8 13.46 -21.12 -5.54
N THR A 9 13.73 -20.76 -6.79
CA THR A 9 15.03 -20.23 -7.18
C THR A 9 15.16 -18.76 -6.81
N GLU A 10 16.39 -18.29 -6.63
CA GLU A 10 16.68 -16.89 -6.32
C GLU A 10 16.07 -15.94 -7.36
N SER A 11 16.14 -16.29 -8.65
CA SER A 11 15.52 -15.52 -9.73
C SER A 11 14.00 -15.43 -9.61
N MET A 12 13.33 -16.51 -9.18
CA MET A 12 11.89 -16.48 -8.92
C MET A 12 11.58 -15.60 -7.70
N ALA A 13 12.34 -15.70 -6.63
CA ALA A 13 12.16 -14.88 -5.44
C ALA A 13 12.31 -13.38 -5.72
N LEU A 14 13.28 -13.00 -6.56
CA LEU A 14 13.45 -11.61 -7.01
C LEU A 14 12.27 -11.12 -7.86
N LEU A 15 11.64 -12.00 -8.66
CA LEU A 15 10.40 -11.66 -9.37
C LEU A 15 9.23 -11.43 -8.41
N PHE A 16 9.13 -12.24 -7.34
CA PHE A 16 8.12 -12.01 -6.30
C PHE A 16 8.34 -10.68 -5.57
N GLU A 17 9.60 -10.33 -5.30
CA GLU A 17 9.96 -9.05 -4.71
C GLU A 17 9.59 -7.88 -5.62
N TYR A 18 9.87 -7.98 -6.92
CA TYR A 18 9.56 -6.93 -7.88
C TYR A 18 8.05 -6.76 -8.14
N ILE A 19 7.32 -7.85 -8.34
CA ILE A 19 5.91 -7.80 -8.79
C ILE A 19 4.95 -7.60 -7.61
N PHE A 20 5.21 -8.28 -6.49
CA PHE A 20 4.28 -8.34 -5.36
C PHE A 20 4.79 -7.61 -4.11
N GLY A 21 6.02 -7.07 -4.14
CA GLY A 21 6.62 -6.46 -2.97
C GLY A 21 6.83 -7.47 -1.84
N ILE A 22 7.19 -8.71 -2.16
CA ILE A 22 7.46 -9.76 -1.17
C ILE A 22 8.98 -9.96 -1.07
N SER A 23 9.56 -9.73 0.11
CA SER A 23 11.00 -9.84 0.32
C SER A 23 11.53 -11.20 -0.12
N SER A 24 12.51 -11.21 -1.04
CA SER A 24 13.21 -12.42 -1.45
C SER A 24 13.96 -13.07 -0.29
N LYS A 25 14.51 -12.26 0.64
CA LYS A 25 15.14 -12.77 1.87
C LYS A 25 14.17 -13.50 2.76
N TRP A 26 12.98 -12.95 2.96
CA TRP A 26 11.93 -13.62 3.73
C TRP A 26 11.47 -14.89 3.02
N LEU A 27 11.29 -14.83 1.70
CA LEU A 27 10.74 -15.92 0.91
C LEU A 27 11.69 -17.13 0.82
N ILE A 28 13.02 -16.89 0.76
CA ILE A 28 14.03 -17.96 0.66
C ILE A 28 14.49 -18.42 2.05
N TYR A 29 14.78 -17.48 2.96
CA TYR A 29 15.48 -17.77 4.21
C TYR A 29 14.58 -17.65 5.46
N GLY A 30 13.35 -17.15 5.31
CA GLY A 30 12.46 -16.87 6.45
C GLY A 30 12.90 -15.69 7.31
N GLU A 31 13.79 -14.84 6.80
CA GLU A 31 14.40 -13.74 7.54
C GLU A 31 13.82 -12.38 7.14
N GLY A 32 13.65 -11.47 8.11
CA GLY A 32 13.20 -10.09 7.87
C GLY A 32 11.68 -9.94 7.72
N GLU A 33 11.25 -8.79 7.22
CA GLU A 33 9.83 -8.52 6.96
C GLU A 33 9.38 -9.14 5.63
N MET A 34 8.20 -9.77 5.65
CA MET A 34 7.60 -10.42 4.48
C MET A 34 7.28 -9.43 3.35
N LEU A 35 6.71 -8.28 3.73
CA LEU A 35 6.36 -7.23 2.79
C LEU A 35 7.55 -6.29 2.64
N PHE A 36 8.10 -6.25 1.44
CA PHE A 36 9.10 -5.30 1.02
C PHE A 36 8.42 -4.32 0.08
N PHE A 37 8.12 -3.11 0.56
CA PHE A 37 7.71 -2.05 -0.34
C PHE A 37 8.96 -1.65 -1.15
N PRO A 38 9.01 -1.90 -2.46
CA PRO A 38 10.17 -1.51 -3.25
C PRO A 38 10.35 0.01 -3.12
N ALA A 39 11.59 0.48 -3.07
CA ALA A 39 11.95 1.90 -2.96
C ALA A 39 11.38 2.78 -4.11
N ASN A 40 10.66 2.18 -5.06
CA ASN A 40 10.03 2.82 -6.22
C ASN A 40 8.49 2.81 -6.15
N ILE A 41 7.85 2.34 -5.07
CA ILE A 41 6.40 2.51 -4.85
C ILE A 41 6.19 3.66 -3.88
N GLY A 42 6.09 4.86 -4.46
CA GLY A 42 5.84 6.11 -3.74
C GLY A 42 7.10 6.69 -3.11
N ASP A 43 7.27 8.02 -3.20
CA ASP A 43 8.23 8.68 -2.31
C ASP A 43 7.89 8.28 -0.87
N LYS A 44 8.87 8.20 0.03
CA LYS A 44 8.63 7.86 1.45
C LYS A 44 7.43 8.63 2.04
N GLU A 45 7.24 9.86 1.58
CA GLU A 45 6.11 10.72 1.91
C GLU A 45 4.74 10.12 1.53
N ASP A 46 4.63 9.45 0.38
CA ASP A 46 3.41 8.78 -0.08
C ASP A 46 3.08 7.57 0.80
N ILE A 47 4.08 6.78 1.18
CA ILE A 47 3.88 5.63 2.08
C ILE A 47 3.46 6.13 3.47
N ASP A 48 4.15 7.13 4.01
CA ASP A 48 3.81 7.73 5.31
C ASP A 48 2.39 8.34 5.28
N PHE A 49 1.99 8.94 4.16
CA PHE A 49 0.65 9.45 3.95
C PHE A 49 -0.41 8.34 3.95
N LEU A 50 -0.17 7.25 3.19
CA LEU A 50 -1.05 6.09 3.18
C LEU A 50 -1.17 5.47 4.57
N HIS A 51 -0.08 5.33 5.31
CA HIS A 51 -0.10 4.85 6.69
C HIS A 51 -0.97 5.73 7.60
N ARG A 52 -0.88 7.07 7.47
CA ARG A 52 -1.73 8.01 8.22
C ARG A 52 -3.21 7.86 7.87
N ILE A 53 -3.55 7.62 6.61
CA ILE A 53 -4.91 7.33 6.17
C ILE A 53 -5.42 6.03 6.80
N TYR A 54 -4.65 4.94 6.65
CA TYR A 54 -5.07 3.61 7.11
C TYR A 54 -5.25 3.54 8.63
N ASN A 55 -4.38 4.22 9.39
CA ASN A 55 -4.41 4.18 10.85
C ASN A 55 -5.53 5.05 11.46
N ARG A 56 -6.18 5.92 10.69
CA ARG A 56 -7.29 6.75 11.20
C ARG A 56 -8.62 6.03 11.04
N LYS A 57 -9.23 5.66 12.18
CA LYS A 57 -10.54 4.98 12.21
C LYS A 57 -11.57 5.73 11.35
N GLY A 58 -12.21 5.00 10.45
CA GLY A 58 -13.26 5.52 9.55
C GLY A 58 -12.75 6.26 8.31
N MET A 59 -11.44 6.51 8.18
CA MET A 59 -10.90 7.28 7.05
C MET A 59 -11.05 6.55 5.71
N LYS A 60 -10.90 5.23 5.69
CA LYS A 60 -11.09 4.42 4.48
C LYS A 60 -12.50 4.63 3.87
N ILE A 61 -13.53 4.51 4.68
CA ILE A 61 -14.94 4.70 4.25
C ILE A 61 -15.17 6.14 3.77
N LEU A 62 -14.55 7.12 4.45
CA LEU A 62 -14.65 8.52 4.05
C LEU A 62 -14.05 8.74 2.66
N ILE A 63 -12.85 8.24 2.39
CA ILE A 63 -12.20 8.35 1.07
C ILE A 63 -13.03 7.66 -0.01
N GLU A 64 -13.51 6.43 0.25
CA GLU A 64 -14.39 5.70 -0.68
C GLU A 64 -15.65 6.51 -1.00
N SER A 65 -16.24 7.17 0.01
CA SER A 65 -17.41 8.03 -0.18
C SER A 65 -17.09 9.28 -1.01
N LEU A 66 -15.93 9.92 -0.78
CA LEU A 66 -15.50 11.10 -1.52
C LEU A 66 -15.26 10.78 -3.00
N LEU A 67 -14.70 9.61 -3.32
CA LEU A 67 -14.45 9.19 -4.71
C LEU A 67 -15.74 9.03 -5.54
N CYS A 68 -16.89 8.86 -4.90
CA CYS A 68 -18.18 8.76 -5.57
C CYS A 68 -18.86 10.12 -5.82
N LEU A 69 -18.29 11.22 -5.34
CA LEU A 69 -18.87 12.55 -5.46
C LEU A 69 -18.49 13.26 -6.76
N SER A 70 -19.31 14.24 -7.16
CA SER A 70 -18.97 15.11 -8.28
C SER A 70 -17.91 16.15 -7.89
N ASP A 71 -17.18 16.68 -8.87
CA ASP A 71 -16.19 17.76 -8.63
C ASP A 71 -16.81 18.98 -7.93
N ARG A 72 -18.10 19.27 -8.21
CA ARG A 72 -18.83 20.35 -7.54
C ARG A 72 -18.99 20.06 -6.05
N ASP A 73 -19.38 18.85 -5.69
CA ASP A 73 -19.59 18.45 -4.30
C ASP A 73 -18.26 18.38 -3.55
N LEU A 74 -17.20 17.90 -4.21
CA LEU A 74 -15.83 17.92 -3.68
C LEU A 74 -15.36 19.34 -3.38
N ALA A 75 -15.63 20.31 -4.26
CA ALA A 75 -15.29 21.71 -4.02
C ALA A 75 -16.03 22.30 -2.81
N VAL A 76 -17.30 21.96 -2.61
CA VAL A 76 -18.08 22.38 -1.43
C VAL A 76 -17.48 21.79 -0.14
N ILE A 77 -17.09 20.52 -0.18
CA ILE A 77 -16.44 19.85 0.95
C ILE A 77 -15.11 20.51 1.27
N GLN A 78 -14.30 20.85 0.26
CA GLN A 78 -13.02 21.51 0.46
C GLN A 78 -13.19 22.85 1.21
N VAL A 79 -14.12 23.71 0.76
CA VAL A 79 -14.42 24.98 1.43
C VAL A 79 -14.90 24.76 2.88
N THR A 80 -15.67 23.69 3.10
CA THR A 80 -16.15 23.35 4.45
C THR A 80 -15.00 22.96 5.37
N VAL A 81 -14.06 22.15 4.88
CA VAL A 81 -12.85 21.75 5.62
C VAL A 81 -11.96 22.95 5.94
N GLU A 82 -11.76 23.87 4.99
CA GLU A 82 -10.99 25.10 5.20
C GLU A 82 -11.56 25.95 6.34
N LYS A 83 -12.90 26.08 6.40
CA LYS A 83 -13.59 26.80 7.49
C LYS A 83 -13.43 26.13 8.86
N LEU A 84 -13.41 24.80 8.91
CA LEU A 84 -13.26 24.05 10.16
C LEU A 84 -11.83 24.07 10.70
N ASN A 85 -10.85 24.33 9.85
CA ASN A 85 -9.44 24.47 10.21
C ASN A 85 -9.02 25.91 10.51
N SER A 86 -9.94 26.88 10.41
CA SER A 86 -9.74 28.30 10.76
C SER A 86 -10.11 28.58 12.20
#